data_AF-A0A376X3L3-F1
#
_entry.id   AF-A0A376X3L3-F1
#
_cell.length_a   1.000
_cell.length_b   1.000
_cell.length_c   1.000
_cell.angle_alpha   90.00
_cell.angle_beta   90.00
_cell.angle_gamma   90.00
#
_symmetry.space_group_name_H-M   'P 1'
#
loop_
_entity.id
_entity.type
_entity.pdbx_description
1 polymer ?
#
loop_
_entity_poly.entity_id
_entity_poly.type
_entity_poly.pdbx_seq_one_letter_code
_entity_poly.pdbx_strand_id
1 'polypeptide(L)'
;MSIDTSSLQYENDDLMRPDFNNDDYAIACCVSPMIVGKQMQFFGARANLAKTMLYAINGGVDEKLKMQVGPKSEPIKGDVLNYDEVMERMDHFMDWLAKQYITALNIIHYMHDKYSYEASLMALHDRDVIRTMACGIAGLSVAADSLSAIKYAKVKPIRDEDGLAIDFEIEGEYPQFGNNDPRVDDLAVDLVERFMKKIQKLHTYRDAIPTQSVLTITSNVVYGKKTGNTPDGRRAGAPVRTGC
;
A
#
# COMPACT_ATOMS: atom_id res chain seq x y z
N MET A 1 24.27 0.61 -22.60
CA MET A 1 22.84 0.22 -22.69
C MET A 1 21.96 1.07 -21.77
N SER A 2 22.03 0.99 -20.43
CA SER A 2 21.19 1.87 -19.56
C SER A 2 21.43 3.37 -19.79
N ILE A 3 22.69 3.80 -19.85
CA ILE A 3 23.06 5.20 -20.10
C ILE A 3 22.48 5.69 -21.43
N ASP A 4 22.50 4.82 -22.44
CA ASP A 4 22.15 5.21 -23.81
C ASP A 4 20.64 5.19 -24.05
N THR A 5 19.89 4.30 -23.39
CA THR A 5 18.48 4.03 -23.74
C THR A 5 17.49 4.23 -22.61
N SER A 6 17.92 4.28 -21.35
CA SER A 6 17.04 4.28 -20.18
C SER A 6 15.95 3.19 -20.22
N SER A 7 16.23 2.06 -20.90
CA SER A 7 15.24 1.00 -21.19
C SER A 7 15.47 -0.29 -20.39
N LEU A 8 16.36 -0.27 -19.39
CA LEU A 8 16.65 -1.42 -18.53
C LEU A 8 16.27 -1.10 -17.08
N GLN A 9 15.81 -2.14 -16.38
CA GLN A 9 15.68 -2.16 -14.92
C GLN A 9 16.66 -3.18 -14.33
N TYR A 10 16.97 -3.03 -13.05
CA TYR A 10 17.86 -3.92 -12.32
C TYR A 10 17.14 -4.45 -11.08
N GLU A 11 17.27 -5.74 -10.83
CA GLU A 11 16.72 -6.44 -9.68
C GLU A 11 17.80 -7.28 -9.02
N ASN A 12 17.69 -7.52 -7.72
CA ASN A 12 18.79 -8.04 -6.93
C ASN A 12 18.81 -9.57 -6.91
N ASP A 13 19.63 -10.18 -7.78
CA ASP A 13 19.82 -11.63 -7.82
C ASP A 13 20.46 -12.17 -6.53
N ASP A 14 21.38 -11.43 -5.93
CA ASP A 14 22.03 -11.84 -4.67
C ASP A 14 21.07 -11.86 -3.48
N LEU A 15 19.88 -11.28 -3.63
CA LEU A 15 18.78 -11.42 -2.67
C LEU A 15 17.81 -12.54 -3.06
N MET A 16 17.33 -12.54 -4.31
CA MET A 16 16.26 -13.44 -4.74
C MET A 16 16.72 -14.89 -4.93
N ARG A 17 17.90 -15.13 -5.52
CA ARG A 17 18.42 -16.48 -5.75
C ARG A 17 18.64 -17.25 -4.44
N PRO A 18 19.27 -16.66 -3.39
CA PRO A 18 19.36 -17.33 -2.09
C PRO A 18 18.00 -17.50 -1.38
N ASP A 19 17.07 -16.55 -1.52
CA ASP A 19 15.73 -16.65 -0.92
C ASP A 19 14.92 -17.83 -1.47
N PHE A 20 14.93 -18.01 -2.80
CA PHE A 20 14.31 -19.19 -3.42
C PHE A 20 15.15 -20.47 -3.29
N ASN A 21 16.44 -20.34 -2.95
CA ASN A 21 17.45 -21.39 -3.12
C ASN A 21 17.35 -22.02 -4.53
N ASN A 22 17.22 -21.16 -5.54
CA ASN A 22 16.96 -21.53 -6.93
C ASN A 22 17.51 -20.47 -7.89
N ASP A 23 18.11 -20.90 -8.98
CA ASP A 23 18.73 -20.05 -10.01
C ASP A 23 17.95 -20.02 -11.33
N ASP A 24 16.73 -20.57 -11.35
CA ASP A 24 15.80 -20.62 -12.50
C ASP A 24 14.47 -19.91 -12.17
N TYR A 25 14.58 -18.73 -11.57
CA TYR A 25 13.45 -17.82 -11.36
C TYR A 25 13.43 -16.72 -12.43
N ALA A 26 12.23 -16.20 -12.70
CA ALA A 26 12.02 -15.08 -13.59
C ALA A 26 11.17 -13.99 -12.91
N ILE A 27 11.21 -12.79 -13.48
CA ILE A 27 10.40 -11.67 -13.01
C ILE A 27 9.11 -11.60 -13.81
N ALA A 28 7.97 -11.67 -13.12
CA ALA A 28 6.68 -11.36 -13.68
C ALA A 28 6.32 -9.89 -13.47
N CYS A 29 5.76 -9.28 -14.51
CA CYS A 29 5.35 -7.89 -14.55
C CYS A 29 6.51 -6.90 -14.30
N CYS A 30 6.71 -6.44 -13.06
CA CYS A 30 7.71 -5.42 -12.74
C CYS A 30 8.79 -5.91 -11.79
N VAL A 31 8.41 -6.52 -10.66
CA VAL A 31 9.34 -6.85 -9.55
C VAL A 31 8.88 -8.10 -8.78
N SER A 32 8.10 -8.97 -9.41
CA SER A 32 7.47 -10.12 -8.74
C SER A 32 8.14 -11.41 -9.19
N PRO A 33 9.08 -11.96 -8.41
CA PRO A 33 9.81 -13.15 -8.82
C PRO A 33 8.95 -14.42 -8.69
N MET A 34 9.19 -15.38 -9.59
CA MET A 34 8.61 -16.72 -9.55
C MET A 34 9.60 -17.74 -10.10
N ILE A 35 9.67 -18.92 -9.50
CA ILE A 35 10.36 -20.07 -10.10
C ILE A 35 9.59 -20.51 -11.36
N VAL A 36 10.29 -20.55 -12.49
CA VAL A 36 9.70 -20.76 -13.82
C VAL A 36 8.98 -22.12 -13.89
N GLY A 37 7.71 -22.10 -14.34
CA GLY A 37 6.90 -23.31 -14.48
C GLY A 37 6.41 -23.92 -13.15
N LYS A 38 6.76 -23.34 -11.99
CA LYS A 38 6.45 -23.91 -10.65
C LYS A 38 5.66 -22.96 -9.75
N GLN A 39 5.67 -21.67 -10.05
CA GLN A 39 5.04 -20.62 -9.26
C GLN A 39 4.23 -19.66 -10.11
N MET A 40 3.16 -19.11 -9.54
CA MET A 40 2.39 -18.00 -10.10
C MET A 40 1.88 -17.07 -9.00
N GLN A 41 1.48 -15.84 -9.35
CA GLN A 41 0.82 -14.94 -8.42
C GLN A 41 -0.62 -14.64 -8.83
N PHE A 42 -1.50 -14.62 -7.84
CA PHE A 42 -2.79 -13.96 -7.92
C PHE A 42 -2.58 -12.45 -7.78
N PHE A 43 -2.66 -11.76 -8.91
CA PHE A 43 -2.41 -10.33 -9.01
C PHE A 43 -3.51 -9.51 -8.32
N GLY A 44 -3.15 -8.78 -7.27
CA GLY A 44 -4.08 -7.98 -6.49
C GLY A 44 -4.09 -6.48 -6.76
N ALA A 45 -3.33 -5.96 -7.73
CA ALA A 45 -3.11 -4.53 -7.90
C ALA A 45 -2.51 -3.88 -6.63
N ARG A 46 -3.15 -2.87 -6.03
CA ARG A 46 -2.66 -2.16 -4.84
C ARG A 46 -3.79 -1.44 -4.10
N ALA A 47 -3.62 -1.24 -2.81
CA ALA A 47 -4.48 -0.43 -1.95
C ALA A 47 -3.87 0.96 -1.65
N ASN A 48 -4.72 1.96 -1.40
CA ASN A 48 -4.29 3.34 -1.12
C ASN A 48 -4.06 3.57 0.37
N LEU A 49 -2.81 3.41 0.82
CA LEU A 49 -2.44 3.52 2.23
C LEU A 49 -2.56 4.96 2.78
N ALA A 50 -2.26 5.95 1.93
CA ALA A 50 -2.38 7.37 2.30
C ALA A 50 -3.83 7.76 2.62
N LYS A 51 -4.80 7.30 1.80
CA LYS A 51 -6.22 7.55 2.06
C LYS A 51 -6.71 6.80 3.31
N THR A 52 -6.16 5.63 3.61
CA THR A 52 -6.48 4.89 4.85
C THR A 52 -6.11 5.70 6.10
N MET A 53 -5.00 6.44 6.08
CA MET A 53 -4.66 7.38 7.16
C MET A 53 -5.70 8.51 7.28
N LEU A 54 -6.15 9.08 6.16
CA LEU A 54 -7.20 10.11 6.21
C LEU A 54 -8.50 9.55 6.78
N TYR A 55 -8.87 8.30 6.47
CA TYR A 55 -10.01 7.64 7.08
C TYR A 55 -9.84 7.45 8.58
N ALA A 56 -8.62 7.16 9.04
CA ALA A 56 -8.32 7.06 10.47
C ALA A 56 -8.53 8.40 11.20
N ILE A 57 -8.12 9.51 10.59
CA ILE A 57 -8.33 10.86 11.14
C ILE A 57 -9.82 11.24 11.12
N ASN A 58 -10.51 10.91 10.02
CA ASN A 58 -11.88 11.34 9.73
C ASN A 58 -12.97 10.32 10.11
N GLY A 59 -12.69 9.34 10.95
CA GLY A 59 -13.70 8.39 11.43
C GLY A 59 -14.32 7.50 10.34
N GLY A 60 -13.57 7.25 9.27
CA GLY A 60 -13.98 6.44 8.12
C GLY A 60 -14.82 7.16 7.07
N VAL A 61 -15.03 8.47 7.24
CA VAL A 61 -15.68 9.33 6.24
C VAL A 61 -14.65 9.78 5.19
N ASP A 62 -15.03 9.68 3.91
CA ASP A 62 -14.18 10.10 2.81
C ASP A 62 -14.09 11.63 2.72
N GLU A 63 -12.85 12.15 2.70
CA GLU A 63 -12.55 13.58 2.77
C GLU A 63 -13.01 14.37 1.54
N LYS A 64 -13.32 13.69 0.42
CA LYS A 64 -13.78 14.34 -0.82
C LYS A 64 -15.26 14.10 -1.08
N LEU A 65 -15.72 12.87 -0.84
CA LEU A 65 -17.09 12.46 -1.15
C LEU A 65 -18.05 12.69 0.02
N LYS A 66 -17.54 13.00 1.22
CA LYS A 66 -18.33 13.17 2.45
C LYS A 66 -19.24 11.97 2.76
N MET A 67 -18.82 10.78 2.34
CA MET A 67 -19.59 9.54 2.54
C MET A 67 -18.85 8.62 3.52
N GLN A 68 -19.61 7.88 4.32
CA GLN A 68 -19.05 6.83 5.17
C GLN A 68 -18.58 5.66 4.28
N VAL A 69 -17.26 5.43 4.22
CA VAL A 69 -16.65 4.34 3.43
C VAL A 69 -16.06 3.28 4.36
N GLY A 70 -15.21 3.72 5.28
CA GLY A 70 -14.67 2.87 6.33
C GLY A 70 -15.67 2.63 7.46
N PRO A 71 -15.32 1.79 8.45
CA PRO A 71 -16.16 1.58 9.63
C PRO A 71 -16.39 2.91 10.35
N LYS A 72 -17.65 3.13 10.76
CA LYS A 72 -18.03 4.34 11.50
C LYS A 72 -17.29 4.36 12.84
N SER A 73 -16.51 5.40 13.05
CA SER A 73 -15.78 5.67 14.29
C SER A 73 -15.76 7.17 14.57
N GLU A 74 -15.44 7.55 15.79
CA GLU A 74 -15.30 8.96 16.14
C GLU A 74 -14.04 9.54 15.45
N PRO A 75 -14.15 10.68 14.75
CA PRO A 75 -12.99 11.35 14.17
C PRO A 75 -12.15 12.03 15.25
N ILE A 76 -10.86 12.21 14.98
CA ILE A 76 -9.93 12.88 15.91
C ILE A 76 -10.37 14.34 16.12
N LYS A 77 -10.57 14.74 17.38
CA LYS A 77 -11.11 16.06 17.75
C LYS A 77 -10.04 17.11 18.09
N GLY A 78 -8.80 16.70 18.38
CA GLY A 78 -7.74 17.61 18.81
C GLY A 78 -7.35 18.68 17.79
N ASP A 79 -6.90 19.84 18.27
CA ASP A 79 -6.44 20.96 17.42
C ASP A 79 -5.07 20.70 16.79
N VAL A 80 -4.28 19.81 17.40
CA VAL A 80 -2.99 19.33 16.90
C VAL A 80 -3.04 17.80 16.88
N LEU A 81 -2.63 17.19 15.77
CA LEU A 81 -2.57 15.74 15.66
C LEU A 81 -1.48 15.18 16.57
N ASN A 82 -1.81 14.10 17.27
CA ASN A 82 -0.86 13.31 18.05
C ASN A 82 -0.50 12.02 17.30
N TYR A 83 0.79 11.71 17.25
CA TYR A 83 1.29 10.52 16.52
C TYR A 83 0.69 9.22 17.04
N ASP A 84 0.65 9.00 18.35
CA ASP A 84 0.16 7.75 18.94
C ASP A 84 -1.33 7.56 18.67
N GLU A 85 -2.13 8.63 18.80
CA GLU A 85 -3.57 8.61 18.48
C GLU A 85 -3.81 8.30 16.99
N VAL A 86 -3.11 9.00 16.09
CA VAL A 86 -3.26 8.79 14.65
C VAL A 86 -2.81 7.39 14.25
N MET A 87 -1.68 6.91 14.78
CA MET A 87 -1.14 5.60 14.44
C MET A 87 -2.01 4.46 14.98
N GLU A 88 -2.58 4.61 16.18
CA GLU A 88 -3.51 3.64 16.75
C GLU A 88 -4.80 3.51 15.91
N ARG A 89 -5.36 4.64 15.48
CA ARG A 89 -6.48 4.65 14.53
C ARG A 89 -6.08 4.10 13.16
N MET A 90 -4.91 4.46 12.65
CA MET A 90 -4.42 3.96 11.36
C MET A 90 -4.26 2.45 11.38
N ASP A 91 -3.73 1.87 12.46
CA ASP A 91 -3.60 0.42 12.63
C ASP A 91 -4.96 -0.29 12.57
N HIS A 92 -5.98 0.28 13.22
CA HIS A 92 -7.36 -0.20 13.14
C HIS A 92 -7.93 -0.16 11.71
N PHE A 93 -7.73 0.95 10.99
CA PHE A 93 -8.19 1.07 9.61
C PHE A 93 -7.39 0.21 8.63
N MET A 94 -6.13 -0.13 8.93
CA MET A 94 -5.37 -1.12 8.16
C MET A 94 -5.93 -2.54 8.32
N ASP A 95 -6.47 -2.92 9.50
CA ASP A 95 -7.16 -4.22 9.66
C ASP A 95 -8.40 -4.29 8.78
N TRP A 96 -9.20 -3.23 8.80
CA TRP A 96 -10.35 -3.11 7.90
C TRP A 96 -9.93 -3.19 6.44
N LEU A 97 -8.91 -2.42 6.04
CA LEU A 97 -8.41 -2.42 4.66
C LEU A 97 -7.96 -3.81 4.23
N ALA A 98 -7.15 -4.49 5.05
CA ALA A 98 -6.66 -5.84 4.77
C ALA A 98 -7.82 -6.82 4.54
N LYS A 99 -8.83 -6.79 5.40
CA LYS A 99 -10.03 -7.64 5.28
C LYS A 99 -10.78 -7.38 3.98
N GLN A 100 -11.07 -6.12 3.67
CA GLN A 100 -11.79 -5.76 2.44
C GLN A 100 -10.99 -6.16 1.21
N TYR A 101 -9.67 -5.97 1.26
CA TYR A 101 -8.78 -6.25 0.14
C TYR A 101 -8.70 -7.74 -0.14
N ILE A 102 -8.38 -8.59 0.85
CA ILE A 102 -8.34 -10.04 0.67
C ILE A 102 -9.71 -10.60 0.26
N THR A 103 -10.79 -10.09 0.83
CA THR A 103 -12.16 -10.52 0.44
C THR A 103 -12.41 -10.24 -1.04
N ALA A 104 -12.03 -9.05 -1.53
CA ALA A 104 -12.17 -8.72 -2.94
C ALA A 104 -11.32 -9.64 -3.83
N LEU A 105 -10.05 -9.89 -3.46
CA LEU A 105 -9.16 -10.75 -4.24
C LEU A 105 -9.61 -12.21 -4.26
N ASN A 106 -10.14 -12.73 -3.15
CA ASN A 106 -10.71 -14.08 -3.11
C ASN A 106 -11.84 -14.25 -4.13
N ILE A 107 -12.72 -13.25 -4.25
CA ILE A 107 -13.80 -13.26 -5.25
C ILE A 107 -13.23 -13.16 -6.65
N ILE A 108 -12.31 -12.22 -6.89
CA ILE A 108 -11.70 -12.00 -8.21
C ILE A 108 -11.05 -13.29 -8.73
N HIS A 109 -10.18 -13.91 -7.94
CA HIS A 109 -9.42 -15.07 -8.40
C HIS A 109 -10.26 -16.34 -8.47
N TYR A 110 -11.27 -16.49 -7.60
CA TYR A 110 -12.28 -17.54 -7.77
C TYR A 110 -12.99 -17.41 -9.13
N MET A 111 -13.40 -16.20 -9.50
CA MET A 111 -14.09 -15.96 -10.76
C MET A 111 -13.15 -16.08 -11.97
N HIS A 112 -11.89 -15.66 -11.83
CA HIS A 112 -10.89 -15.78 -12.89
C HIS A 112 -10.59 -17.25 -13.21
N ASP A 113 -10.32 -18.07 -12.20
CA ASP A 113 -10.10 -19.52 -12.38
C ASP A 113 -11.33 -20.19 -13.01
N LYS A 114 -12.55 -19.75 -12.65
CA LYS A 114 -13.79 -20.35 -13.16
C LYS A 114 -14.09 -19.98 -14.61
N TYR A 115 -13.88 -18.72 -14.99
CA TYR A 115 -14.39 -18.18 -16.25
C TYR A 115 -13.31 -17.82 -17.28
N SER A 116 -12.04 -17.73 -16.87
CA SER A 116 -10.94 -17.31 -17.73
C SER A 116 -9.62 -18.00 -17.35
N TYR A 117 -9.68 -19.29 -17.03
CA TYR A 117 -8.47 -20.09 -16.73
C TYR A 117 -7.47 -20.04 -17.89
N GLU A 118 -6.23 -19.67 -17.60
CA GLU A 118 -5.14 -19.44 -18.57
C GLU A 118 -4.52 -20.75 -19.07
N ALA A 119 -5.35 -21.62 -19.66
CA ALA A 119 -5.01 -23.00 -19.98
C ALA A 119 -3.70 -23.18 -20.76
N SER A 120 -3.43 -22.32 -21.75
CA SER A 120 -2.20 -22.42 -22.54
C SER A 120 -0.93 -22.09 -21.74
N LEU A 121 -1.00 -21.16 -20.78
CA LEU A 121 0.12 -20.84 -19.90
C LEU A 121 0.28 -21.93 -18.84
N MET A 122 -0.82 -22.36 -18.25
CA MET A 122 -0.81 -23.37 -17.18
C MET A 122 -0.42 -24.76 -17.69
N ALA A 123 -0.61 -25.06 -18.98
CA ALA A 123 -0.14 -26.30 -19.60
C ALA A 123 1.40 -26.42 -19.64
N LEU A 124 2.12 -25.31 -19.46
CA LEU A 124 3.58 -25.25 -19.42
C LEU A 124 4.14 -25.19 -17.99
N HIS A 125 3.29 -25.46 -17.00
CA HIS A 125 3.69 -25.56 -15.59
C HIS A 125 3.61 -27.01 -15.12
N ASP A 126 4.28 -27.29 -14.00
CA ASP A 126 4.10 -28.53 -13.25
C ASP A 126 2.63 -28.69 -12.82
N ARG A 127 2.22 -29.93 -12.50
CA ARG A 127 0.84 -30.24 -12.09
C ARG A 127 0.34 -29.34 -10.95
N ASP A 128 1.19 -29.16 -9.92
CA ASP A 128 0.86 -28.40 -8.73
C ASP A 128 1.69 -27.11 -8.70
N VAL A 129 1.05 -25.99 -9.03
CA VAL A 129 1.69 -24.67 -9.05
C VAL A 129 1.49 -23.96 -7.71
N ILE A 130 2.57 -23.46 -7.12
CA ILE A 130 2.52 -22.62 -5.92
C ILE A 130 1.85 -21.29 -6.27
N ARG A 131 0.96 -20.82 -5.39
CA ARG A 131 0.21 -19.56 -5.58
C ARG A 131 0.48 -18.61 -4.43
N THR A 132 0.78 -17.36 -4.75
CA THR A 132 0.78 -16.27 -3.78
C THR A 132 -0.34 -15.28 -4.05
N MET A 133 -0.94 -14.72 -3.00
CA MET A 133 -1.93 -13.64 -3.10
C MET A 133 -1.20 -12.29 -2.98
N ALA A 134 -0.90 -11.65 -4.11
CA ALA A 134 -0.05 -10.47 -4.16
C ALA A 134 -0.85 -9.18 -3.86
N CYS A 135 -0.69 -8.63 -2.66
CA CYS A 135 -1.32 -7.40 -2.22
C CYS A 135 -0.37 -6.20 -2.35
N GLY A 136 -0.69 -5.23 -3.21
CA GLY A 136 0.12 -4.03 -3.34
C GLY A 136 -0.25 -2.95 -2.32
N ILE A 137 0.71 -2.12 -1.94
CA ILE A 137 0.46 -0.85 -1.24
C ILE A 137 0.93 0.34 -2.09
N ALA A 138 0.13 1.40 -2.09
CA ALA A 138 0.40 2.65 -2.79
C ALA A 138 0.42 3.83 -1.81
N GLY A 139 1.30 4.80 -2.09
CA GLY A 139 1.44 6.00 -1.26
C GLY A 139 2.20 5.75 0.04
N LEU A 140 3.17 4.83 0.04
CA LEU A 140 3.99 4.52 1.23
C LEU A 140 4.71 5.78 1.74
N SER A 141 5.44 6.48 0.87
CA SER A 141 6.18 7.68 1.28
C SER A 141 5.23 8.77 1.80
N VAL A 142 4.07 8.97 1.18
CA VAL A 142 3.06 9.95 1.63
C VAL A 142 2.57 9.61 3.04
N ALA A 143 2.32 8.33 3.32
CA ALA A 143 1.95 7.89 4.66
C ALA A 143 3.10 8.04 5.67
N ALA A 144 4.33 7.64 5.30
CA ALA A 144 5.50 7.75 6.17
C ALA A 144 5.83 9.22 6.51
N ASP A 145 5.84 10.09 5.50
CA ASP A 145 6.08 11.53 5.65
C ASP A 145 4.95 12.21 6.44
N SER A 146 3.71 11.76 6.28
CA SER A 146 2.58 12.26 7.06
C SER A 146 2.71 11.90 8.53
N LEU A 147 3.09 10.65 8.84
CA LEU A 147 3.39 10.24 10.22
C LEU A 147 4.58 11.03 10.79
N SER A 148 5.61 11.27 9.97
CA SER A 148 6.78 12.06 10.36
C SER A 148 6.42 13.51 10.68
N ALA A 149 5.61 14.16 9.84
CA ALA A 149 5.11 15.51 10.09
C ALA A 149 4.34 15.59 11.41
N ILE A 150 3.47 14.63 11.68
CA ILE A 150 2.69 14.55 12.93
C ILE A 150 3.60 14.31 14.15
N LYS A 151 4.68 13.54 13.99
CA LYS A 151 5.58 13.16 15.09
C LYS A 151 6.63 14.23 15.42
N TYR A 152 7.13 14.94 14.41
CA TYR A 152 8.29 15.84 14.55
C TYR A 152 7.99 17.31 14.28
N ALA A 153 6.84 17.64 13.70
CA ALA A 153 6.32 19.00 13.56
C ALA A 153 4.95 19.12 14.24
N LYS A 154 4.35 20.31 14.19
CA LYS A 154 2.98 20.51 14.67
C LYS A 154 2.03 20.55 13.48
N VAL A 155 1.17 19.55 13.39
CA VAL A 155 0.16 19.45 12.32
C VAL A 155 -1.22 19.80 12.87
N LYS A 156 -1.81 20.89 12.37
CA LYS A 156 -3.16 21.36 12.73
C LYS A 156 -4.16 20.99 11.64
N PRO A 157 -5.18 20.16 11.93
CA PRO A 157 -6.24 19.85 10.97
C PRO A 157 -7.14 21.07 10.73
N ILE A 158 -7.33 21.43 9.47
CA ILE A 158 -8.31 22.41 9.03
C ILE A 158 -9.60 21.66 8.71
N ARG A 159 -10.63 21.92 9.50
CA ARG A 159 -11.92 21.21 9.45
C ARG A 159 -12.99 22.05 8.76
N ASP A 160 -13.91 21.38 8.09
CA ASP A 160 -15.13 22.01 7.56
C ASP A 160 -16.24 22.11 8.61
N GLU A 161 -17.44 22.55 8.18
CA GLU A 161 -18.63 22.69 9.02
C GLU A 161 -19.12 21.37 9.65
N ASP A 162 -18.77 20.23 9.07
CA ASP A 162 -19.10 18.89 9.57
C ASP A 162 -18.02 18.35 10.53
N GLY A 163 -16.94 19.10 10.74
CA GLY A 163 -15.79 18.69 11.53
C GLY A 163 -14.83 17.73 10.80
N LEU A 164 -14.95 17.61 9.48
CA LEU A 164 -14.12 16.75 8.64
C LEU A 164 -12.79 17.44 8.34
N ALA A 165 -11.65 16.78 8.59
CA ALA A 165 -10.34 17.33 8.24
C ALA A 165 -10.15 17.28 6.72
N ILE A 166 -10.12 18.46 6.09
CA ILE A 166 -10.01 18.64 4.64
C ILE A 166 -8.67 19.26 4.21
N ASP A 167 -7.93 19.85 5.14
CA ASP A 167 -6.58 20.40 4.92
C ASP A 167 -5.76 20.35 6.23
N PHE A 168 -4.46 20.61 6.13
CA PHE A 168 -3.53 20.56 7.28
C PHE A 168 -2.53 21.71 7.21
N GLU A 169 -2.31 22.39 8.33
CA GLU A 169 -1.25 23.38 8.50
C GLU A 169 -0.08 22.75 9.27
N ILE A 170 1.13 22.91 8.75
CA ILE A 170 2.35 22.35 9.35
C ILE A 170 3.21 23.51 9.88
N GLU A 171 3.48 23.51 11.17
CA GLU A 171 4.38 24.45 11.84
C GLU A 171 5.66 23.70 12.25
N GLY A 172 6.78 24.01 11.58
CA GLY A 172 8.08 23.38 11.77
C GLY A 172 8.51 22.48 10.61
N GLU A 173 9.80 22.16 10.55
CA GLU A 173 10.37 21.19 9.61
C GLU A 173 10.23 19.77 10.15
N TYR A 174 10.11 18.78 9.26
CA TYR A 174 10.04 17.37 9.62
C TYR A 174 10.87 16.51 8.67
N PRO A 175 11.38 15.33 9.10
CA PRO A 175 12.14 14.43 8.25
C PRO A 175 11.29 13.82 7.13
N GLN A 176 11.81 13.78 5.91
CA GLN A 176 11.14 13.19 4.74
C GLN A 176 11.88 11.94 4.26
N PHE A 177 11.12 10.91 3.88
CA PHE A 177 11.60 9.62 3.42
C PHE A 177 12.52 9.74 2.20
N GLY A 178 13.58 8.93 2.17
CA GLY A 178 14.55 8.92 1.06
C GLY A 178 15.76 9.83 1.26
N ASN A 179 15.96 10.37 2.47
CA ASN A 179 17.13 11.17 2.84
C ASN A 179 18.08 10.44 3.81
N ASN A 180 17.93 9.12 3.98
CA ASN A 180 18.69 8.31 4.92
C ASN A 180 18.58 8.84 6.37
N ASP A 181 17.35 9.16 6.78
CA ASP A 181 17.03 9.63 8.13
C ASP A 181 16.17 8.56 8.82
N PRO A 182 16.73 7.80 9.77
CA PRO A 182 16.02 6.71 10.44
C PRO A 182 14.70 7.14 11.06
N ARG A 183 14.55 8.41 11.45
CA ARG A 183 13.33 8.94 12.09
C ARG A 183 12.08 8.78 11.24
N VAL A 184 12.21 8.79 9.91
CA VAL A 184 11.12 8.61 8.94
C VAL A 184 11.26 7.31 8.15
N ASP A 185 12.50 6.86 7.89
CA ASP A 185 12.74 5.60 7.21
C ASP A 185 12.20 4.41 8.03
N ASP A 186 12.36 4.43 9.36
CA ASP A 186 11.80 3.41 10.26
C ASP A 186 10.25 3.42 10.25
N LEU A 187 9.61 4.56 9.98
CA LEU A 187 8.14 4.64 9.86
C LEU A 187 7.67 3.94 8.57
N ALA A 188 8.42 4.09 7.47
CA ALA A 188 8.11 3.40 6.23
C ALA A 188 8.29 1.88 6.38
N VAL A 189 9.35 1.43 7.05
CA VAL A 189 9.59 0.01 7.38
C VAL A 189 8.46 -0.55 8.24
N ASP A 190 8.08 0.15 9.32
CA ASP A 190 6.99 -0.27 10.21
C ASP A 190 5.65 -0.42 9.46
N LEU A 191 5.31 0.51 8.56
CA LEU A 191 4.11 0.40 7.73
C LEU A 191 4.12 -0.84 6.82
N VAL A 192 5.26 -1.12 6.18
CA VAL A 192 5.45 -2.30 5.33
C VAL A 192 5.25 -3.58 6.16
N GLU A 193 5.87 -3.67 7.33
CA GLU A 193 5.75 -4.82 8.22
C GLU A 193 4.33 -5.02 8.74
N ARG A 194 3.69 -3.94 9.19
CA ARG A 194 2.34 -4.00 9.78
C ARG A 194 1.32 -4.50 8.79
N PHE A 195 1.32 -3.97 7.58
CA PHE A 195 0.33 -4.37 6.59
C PHE A 195 0.51 -5.84 6.18
N MET A 196 1.77 -6.28 6.03
CA MET A 196 2.10 -7.69 5.75
C MET A 196 1.60 -8.61 6.88
N LYS A 197 1.88 -8.27 8.15
CA LYS A 197 1.40 -9.03 9.33
C LYS A 197 -0.13 -9.10 9.42
N LYS A 198 -0.85 -8.11 8.86
CA LYS A 198 -2.33 -8.09 8.84
C LYS A 198 -2.89 -9.00 7.76
N ILE A 199 -2.42 -8.90 6.51
CA ILE A 199 -2.90 -9.76 5.41
C ILE A 199 -2.53 -11.23 5.61
N GLN A 200 -1.40 -11.52 6.27
CA GLN A 200 -0.94 -12.89 6.55
C GLN A 200 -1.93 -13.72 7.38
N LYS A 201 -2.77 -13.07 8.20
CA LYS A 201 -3.73 -13.74 9.10
C LYS A 201 -5.05 -14.10 8.42
N LEU A 202 -5.27 -13.67 7.18
CA LEU A 202 -6.56 -13.77 6.50
C LEU A 202 -6.58 -15.00 5.57
N HIS A 203 -7.72 -15.70 5.55
CA HIS A 203 -7.91 -16.83 4.65
C HIS A 203 -8.00 -16.37 3.19
N THR A 204 -7.29 -17.08 2.32
CA THR A 204 -7.19 -16.79 0.90
C THR A 204 -7.81 -17.89 0.05
N TYR A 205 -8.32 -17.51 -1.13
CA TYR A 205 -8.79 -18.47 -2.13
C TYR A 205 -7.65 -19.41 -2.53
N ARG A 206 -7.95 -20.72 -2.51
CA ARG A 206 -7.02 -21.80 -2.89
C ARG A 206 -5.74 -21.80 -2.05
N ASP A 207 -5.84 -21.34 -0.81
CA ASP A 207 -4.75 -21.24 0.17
C ASP A 207 -3.51 -20.50 -0.36
N ALA A 208 -3.71 -19.55 -1.29
CA ALA A 208 -2.64 -18.76 -1.86
C ALA A 208 -1.92 -17.95 -0.77
N ILE A 209 -0.59 -18.05 -0.70
CA ILE A 209 0.21 -17.45 0.37
C ILE A 209 0.19 -15.92 0.23
N PRO A 210 -0.30 -15.13 1.21
CA PRO A 210 -0.30 -13.69 1.11
C PRO A 210 1.12 -13.14 0.96
N THR A 211 1.33 -12.24 -0.01
CA THR A 211 2.58 -11.51 -0.21
C THR A 211 2.29 -10.03 -0.43
N GLN A 212 3.29 -9.17 -0.23
CA GLN A 212 3.14 -7.72 -0.36
C GLN A 212 4.14 -7.13 -1.35
N SER A 213 3.71 -6.13 -2.11
CA SER A 213 4.59 -5.31 -2.96
C SER A 213 4.37 -3.82 -2.74
N VAL A 214 5.43 -3.03 -2.70
CA VAL A 214 5.33 -1.56 -2.71
C VAL A 214 5.37 -1.07 -4.17
N LEU A 215 4.23 -1.19 -4.86
CA LEU A 215 4.15 -0.98 -6.32
C LEU A 215 2.88 -0.24 -6.71
N THR A 216 3.01 0.76 -7.58
CA THR A 216 1.88 1.64 -7.95
C THR A 216 1.54 1.69 -9.43
N ILE A 217 2.46 1.37 -10.36
CA ILE A 217 2.37 1.73 -11.79
C ILE A 217 1.79 3.15 -11.94
N THR A 218 0.73 3.35 -12.73
CA THR A 218 0.01 4.62 -12.91
C THR A 218 -1.08 4.89 -11.85
N SER A 219 -1.31 3.97 -10.91
CA SER A 219 -2.26 4.20 -9.81
C SER A 219 -1.80 5.31 -8.88
N ASN A 220 -0.52 5.67 -8.92
CA ASN A 220 -0.01 6.82 -8.19
C ASN A 220 -0.75 8.13 -8.59
N VAL A 221 -1.06 8.28 -9.88
CA VAL A 221 -1.84 9.41 -10.40
C VAL A 221 -3.33 9.25 -10.07
N VAL A 222 -3.89 8.05 -10.25
CA VAL A 222 -5.31 7.79 -10.03
C VAL A 222 -5.69 7.98 -8.56
N TYR A 223 -4.91 7.39 -7.64
CA TYR A 223 -5.09 7.58 -6.22
C TYR A 223 -4.79 9.00 -5.78
N GLY A 224 -3.75 9.61 -6.33
CA GLY A 224 -3.45 11.01 -6.09
C GLY A 224 -4.64 11.94 -6.38
N LYS A 225 -5.26 11.80 -7.56
CA LYS A 225 -6.47 12.54 -7.97
C LYS A 225 -7.66 12.34 -7.01
N LYS A 226 -7.80 11.11 -6.49
CA LYS A 226 -8.89 10.69 -5.60
C LYS A 226 -8.57 10.91 -4.10
N THR A 227 -7.41 11.46 -3.76
CA THR A 227 -6.99 11.71 -2.37
C THR A 227 -6.87 13.22 -2.13
N GLY A 228 -7.42 13.68 -1.01
CA GLY A 228 -7.39 15.05 -0.51
C GLY A 228 -6.01 15.49 -0.03
N ASN A 229 -5.95 16.61 0.68
CA ASN A 229 -4.72 17.07 1.32
C ASN A 229 -4.29 16.04 2.38
N THR A 230 -2.99 15.80 2.52
CA THR A 230 -2.43 14.85 3.50
C THR A 230 -1.52 15.55 4.50
N PRO A 231 -1.30 14.98 5.71
CA PRO A 231 -0.50 15.62 6.76
C PRO A 231 0.96 15.92 6.42
N ASP A 232 1.52 15.30 5.38
CA ASP A 232 2.84 15.63 4.79
C ASP A 232 2.85 16.97 4.04
N GLY A 233 1.69 17.60 3.84
CA GLY A 233 1.53 18.85 3.09
C GLY A 233 1.31 18.63 1.60
N ARG A 234 1.24 17.38 1.13
CA ARG A 234 0.91 17.07 -0.26
C ARG A 234 -0.52 17.50 -0.56
N ARG A 235 -0.68 18.29 -1.62
CA ARG A 235 -1.96 18.91 -1.99
C ARG A 235 -2.93 17.91 -2.61
N ALA A 236 -4.21 18.14 -2.38
CA ALA A 236 -5.31 17.37 -2.94
C ALA A 236 -5.18 17.24 -4.47
N GLY A 237 -5.34 16.02 -4.97
CA GLY A 237 -5.29 15.74 -6.40
C GLY A 237 -3.89 15.60 -7.01
N ALA A 238 -2.82 15.99 -6.31
CA ALA A 238 -1.46 15.72 -6.76
C ALA A 238 -1.22 14.20 -6.88
N PRO A 239 -0.31 13.71 -7.74
CA PRO A 239 0.08 12.31 -7.73
C PRO A 239 0.68 11.90 -6.37
N VAL A 240 0.49 10.65 -5.95
CA VAL A 240 1.39 10.06 -4.94
C VAL A 240 2.71 9.65 -5.63
N ARG A 241 3.79 9.46 -4.86
CA ARG A 241 5.07 9.00 -5.41
C ARG A 241 4.90 7.59 -6.02
N THR A 242 5.65 7.31 -7.08
CA THR A 242 5.63 6.01 -7.77
C THR A 242 6.42 4.96 -6.98
N GLY A 243 5.80 3.81 -6.69
CA GLY A 243 6.47 2.70 -6.00
C GLY A 243 6.89 3.02 -4.56
N CYS A 244 8.04 2.49 -4.16
CA CYS A 244 8.81 2.84 -2.96
C CYS A 244 9.75 4.01 -3.25
#